data_AF-A0A485PJ96-F1
#
_entry.id   AF-A0A485PJ96-F1
#
_cell.length_a   1.000
_cell.length_b   1.000
_cell.length_c   1.000
_cell.angle_alpha   90.00
_cell.angle_beta   90.00
_cell.angle_gamma   90.00
#
_symmetry.space_group_name_H-M   'P 1'
#
loop_
_entity.id
_entity.type
_entity.pdbx_description
1 polymer ?
#
loop_
_entity_poly.entity_id
_entity_poly.type
_entity_poly.pdbx_seq_one_letter_code
_entity_poly.pdbx_strand_id
1 'polypeptide(L)'
;CSDLYDAGVKRKGTHMPKRISIMTNRNVTSRKDLTGYKSGSPFDMLESIKKDVQGYLGNAFQNLVQYIQNKPLYFADWLYDSMKGKGTHKKVLIIRITVSHSDVDMLQIRSEF
;
A
#
# COMPACT_ATOMS: atom_id res chain seq x y z
N CYS A 1 -12.76 -12.01 3.55
CA CYS A 1 -11.71 -11.85 4.57
C CYS A 1 -10.88 -13.12 4.84
N SER A 2 -11.48 -14.31 4.95
CA SER A 2 -10.73 -15.58 5.13
C SER A 2 -9.74 -15.88 4.01
N ASP A 3 -10.08 -15.58 2.75
CA ASP A 3 -9.25 -15.90 1.58
C ASP A 3 -7.82 -15.29 1.60
N LEU A 4 -7.64 -14.08 2.14
CA LEU A 4 -6.33 -13.43 2.23
C LEU A 4 -5.45 -14.08 3.30
N TYR A 5 -6.04 -14.39 4.46
CA TYR A 5 -5.37 -15.08 5.55
C TYR A 5 -5.01 -16.52 5.16
N ASP A 6 -5.95 -17.21 4.50
CA ASP A 6 -5.78 -18.56 3.97
C ASP A 6 -4.70 -18.62 2.88
N ALA A 7 -4.58 -17.57 2.04
CA ALA A 7 -3.60 -17.49 0.95
C ALA A 7 -2.17 -17.12 1.40
N GLY A 8 -1.99 -16.67 2.64
CA GLY A 8 -0.69 -16.29 3.21
C GLY A 8 -0.44 -16.97 4.55
N VAL A 9 -0.64 -16.21 5.64
CA VAL A 9 -0.24 -16.55 7.02
C VAL A 9 -0.63 -17.96 7.49
N LYS A 10 -1.75 -18.53 7.03
CA LYS A 10 -2.19 -19.88 7.43
C LYS A 10 -1.36 -21.03 6.84
N ARG A 11 -0.64 -20.81 5.73
CA ARG A 11 0.13 -21.85 5.02
C ARG A 11 1.63 -21.56 5.05
N LYS A 12 2.46 -22.60 4.90
CA LYS A 12 3.90 -22.42 4.64
C LYS A 12 4.09 -21.89 3.22
N GLY A 13 4.33 -20.59 3.08
CA GLY A 13 4.48 -19.89 1.80
C GLY A 13 3.27 -19.01 1.46
N THR A 14 3.27 -18.36 0.29
CA THR A 14 2.16 -17.48 -0.13
C THR A 14 1.68 -17.84 -1.52
N HIS A 15 0.36 -18.00 -1.68
CA HIS A 15 -0.25 -18.26 -2.97
C HIS A 15 -0.39 -16.95 -3.76
N MET A 16 0.71 -16.54 -4.39
CA MET A 16 0.85 -15.25 -5.08
C MET A 16 -0.28 -14.95 -6.07
N PRO A 17 -0.70 -15.85 -6.99
CA PRO A 17 -1.75 -15.52 -7.97
C PRO A 17 -3.09 -15.13 -7.33
N LYS A 18 -3.45 -15.79 -6.23
CA LYS A 18 -4.69 -15.53 -5.47
C LYS A 18 -4.57 -14.20 -4.71
N ARG A 19 -3.42 -13.93 -4.09
CA ARG A 19 -3.13 -12.66 -3.41
C ARG A 19 -3.14 -11.48 -4.38
N ILE A 20 -2.50 -11.61 -5.54
CA ILE A 20 -2.53 -10.63 -6.64
C ILE A 20 -3.98 -10.41 -7.04
N SER A 21 -4.71 -11.47 -7.41
CA SER A 21 -6.10 -11.38 -7.86
C SER A 21 -6.99 -10.64 -6.85
N ILE A 22 -6.87 -10.91 -5.55
CA ILE A 22 -7.66 -10.23 -4.52
C ILE A 22 -7.25 -8.75 -4.40
N MET A 23 -5.95 -8.45 -4.36
CA MET A 23 -5.48 -7.07 -4.15
C MET A 23 -5.64 -6.17 -5.39
N THR A 24 -5.60 -6.74 -6.60
CA THR A 24 -5.79 -6.00 -7.85
C THR A 24 -7.24 -5.86 -8.25
N ASN A 25 -8.16 -6.60 -7.62
CA ASN A 25 -9.58 -6.47 -7.90
C ASN A 25 -10.07 -5.11 -7.36
N ARG A 26 -10.55 -4.24 -8.25
CA ARG A 26 -10.89 -2.83 -7.92
C ARG A 26 -12.27 -2.64 -7.30
N ASN A 27 -12.96 -3.72 -6.95
CA ASN A 27 -14.31 -3.66 -6.39
C ASN A 27 -14.29 -3.16 -4.93
N VAL A 28 -15.39 -2.52 -4.49
CA VAL A 28 -15.56 -2.05 -3.10
C VAL A 28 -15.33 -3.17 -2.08
N THR A 29 -15.55 -4.42 -2.49
CA THR A 29 -15.26 -5.64 -1.73
C THR A 29 -13.80 -5.78 -1.36
N SER A 30 -12.84 -5.47 -2.24
CA SER A 30 -11.41 -5.56 -1.91
C SER A 30 -11.02 -4.58 -0.81
N ARG A 31 -11.57 -3.35 -0.84
CA ARG A 31 -11.36 -2.35 0.23
C ARG A 31 -11.94 -2.83 1.57
N LYS A 32 -13.13 -3.45 1.56
CA LYS A 32 -13.73 -4.08 2.76
C LYS A 32 -12.92 -5.26 3.28
N ASP A 33 -12.39 -6.08 2.38
CA ASP A 33 -11.55 -7.23 2.74
C ASP A 33 -10.22 -6.79 3.38
N LEU A 34 -9.65 -5.67 2.94
CA LEU A 34 -8.46 -5.07 3.55
C LEU A 34 -8.77 -4.54 4.96
N THR A 35 -9.89 -3.86 5.15
CA THR A 35 -10.29 -3.34 6.48
C THR A 35 -10.69 -4.44 7.45
N GLY A 36 -11.30 -5.53 6.96
CA GLY A 36 -11.69 -6.67 7.78
C GLY A 36 -10.53 -7.58 8.15
N TYR A 37 -9.36 -7.45 7.52
CA TYR A 37 -8.26 -8.40 7.71
C TYR A 37 -7.77 -8.47 9.17
N LYS A 38 -7.83 -7.34 9.88
CA LYS A 38 -7.48 -7.26 11.32
C LYS A 38 -8.38 -8.10 12.23
N SER A 39 -9.64 -8.37 11.85
CA SER A 39 -10.52 -9.17 12.70
C SER A 39 -10.28 -10.69 12.56
N GLY A 40 -9.65 -11.12 11.46
CA GLY A 40 -9.37 -12.53 11.18
C GLY A 40 -7.90 -12.94 11.34
N SER A 41 -6.98 -11.99 11.57
CA SER A 41 -5.54 -12.25 11.66
C SER A 41 -4.92 -11.55 12.86
N PRO A 42 -3.95 -12.19 13.56
CA PRO A 42 -3.21 -11.56 14.65
C PRO A 42 -2.22 -10.48 14.18
N PHE A 43 -1.99 -10.36 12.87
CA PHE A 43 -1.04 -9.39 12.29
C PHE A 43 -1.76 -8.36 11.43
N ASP A 44 -1.24 -7.13 11.39
CA ASP A 44 -1.69 -6.16 10.40
C ASP A 44 -1.32 -6.65 8.99
N MET A 45 -2.07 -6.22 7.98
CA MET A 45 -1.84 -6.66 6.61
C MET A 45 -0.45 -6.27 6.12
N LEU A 46 0.03 -5.07 6.47
CA LEU A 46 1.38 -4.61 6.13
C LEU A 46 2.45 -5.51 6.76
N GLU A 47 2.25 -5.95 7.99
CA GLU A 47 3.17 -6.86 8.67
C GLU A 47 3.15 -8.26 8.06
N SER A 48 1.96 -8.78 7.71
CA SER A 48 1.83 -10.04 6.98
C SER A 48 2.58 -9.97 5.65
N ILE A 49 2.43 -8.89 4.87
CA ILE A 49 3.16 -8.75 3.60
C ILE A 49 4.67 -8.77 3.81
N LYS A 50 5.18 -8.05 4.83
CA LYS A 50 6.62 -8.00 5.12
C LYS A 50 7.19 -9.37 5.50
N LYS A 51 6.40 -10.21 6.19
CA LYS A 51 6.81 -11.58 6.57
C LYS A 51 6.70 -12.57 5.41
N ASP A 52 5.65 -12.42 4.61
CA ASP A 52 5.28 -13.36 3.55
C ASP A 52 6.06 -13.14 2.25
N VAL A 53 6.37 -11.88 1.92
CA VAL A 53 6.93 -11.50 0.62
C VAL A 53 8.05 -10.48 0.77
N GLN A 54 9.23 -10.84 0.28
CA GLN A 54 10.42 -9.96 0.30
C GLN A 54 10.74 -9.42 -1.10
N GLY A 55 11.59 -8.40 -1.16
CA GLY A 55 12.05 -7.77 -2.40
C GLY A 55 11.01 -6.84 -3.04
N TYR A 56 11.16 -6.60 -4.36
CA TYR A 56 10.35 -5.63 -5.10
C TYR A 56 8.84 -5.92 -5.05
N LEU A 57 8.46 -7.20 -5.04
CA LEU A 57 7.06 -7.60 -4.98
C LEU A 57 6.43 -7.27 -3.62
N GLY A 58 7.17 -7.46 -2.53
CA GLY A 58 6.73 -7.09 -1.18
C GLY A 58 6.53 -5.58 -1.05
N ASN A 59 7.42 -4.79 -1.65
CA ASN A 59 7.29 -3.33 -1.67
C ASN A 59 6.08 -2.87 -2.49
N ALA A 60 5.81 -3.51 -3.64
CA ALA A 60 4.64 -3.20 -4.45
C ALA A 60 3.33 -3.45 -3.71
N PHE A 61 3.23 -4.57 -2.98
CA PHE A 61 2.05 -4.87 -2.17
C PHE A 61 1.87 -3.93 -0.99
N GLN A 62 2.96 -3.55 -0.31
CA GLN A 62 2.89 -2.58 0.78
C GLN A 62 2.39 -1.22 0.28
N ASN A 63 2.93 -0.74 -0.84
CA ASN A 63 2.49 0.51 -1.47
C ASN A 63 1.01 0.46 -1.86
N LEU A 64 0.55 -0.66 -2.43
CA LEU A 64 -0.85 -0.84 -2.82
C LEU A 64 -1.78 -0.81 -1.60
N VAL A 65 -1.42 -1.47 -0.50
CA VAL A 65 -2.23 -1.47 0.73
C VAL A 65 -2.30 -0.09 1.35
N GLN A 66 -1.16 0.62 1.46
CA GLN A 66 -1.13 2.00 1.95
C GLN A 66 -2.01 2.93 1.10
N TYR A 67 -1.90 2.83 -0.23
CA TYR A 67 -2.73 3.61 -1.15
C TYR A 67 -4.24 3.34 -0.96
N ILE A 68 -4.63 2.09 -0.71
CA ILE A 68 -6.05 1.75 -0.53
C ILE A 68 -6.58 2.18 0.85
N GLN A 69 -5.73 2.14 1.89
CA GLN A 69 -6.09 2.52 3.26
C GLN A 69 -6.16 4.03 3.45
N ASN A 70 -5.10 4.76 3.11
CA ASN A 70 -5.06 6.22 3.19
C ASN A 70 -4.20 6.76 2.03
N LYS A 71 -4.89 7.17 0.96
CA LYS A 71 -4.26 7.72 -0.24
C LYS A 71 -3.50 9.03 0.04
N PRO A 72 -4.07 10.03 0.75
CA PRO A 72 -3.34 11.22 1.15
C PRO A 72 -2.04 10.95 1.91
N LEU A 73 -2.09 10.11 2.95
CA LEU A 73 -0.92 9.74 3.75
C LEU A 73 0.17 9.04 2.92
N TYR A 74 -0.23 8.14 2.02
CA TYR A 74 0.70 7.48 1.10
C TYR A 74 1.51 8.48 0.28
N PHE A 75 0.87 9.51 -0.28
CA PHE A 75 1.60 10.54 -1.04
C PHE A 75 2.43 11.45 -0.14
N ALA A 76 1.99 11.72 1.09
CA ALA A 76 2.76 12.48 2.06
C ALA A 76 4.08 11.77 2.42
N ASP A 77 4.05 10.47 2.71
CA ASP A 77 5.24 9.65 2.98
C ASP A 77 6.21 9.64 1.78
N TRP A 78 5.68 9.48 0.57
CA TRP A 78 6.48 9.51 -0.66
C TRP A 78 7.13 10.88 -0.90
N LEU A 79 6.43 11.97 -0.60
CA LEU A 79 6.97 13.32 -0.67
C LEU A 79 8.07 13.52 0.37
N TYR A 80 7.87 13.04 1.61
CA TYR A 80 8.85 13.13 2.69
C TYR A 80 10.13 12.37 2.33
N ASP A 81 10.01 11.13 1.87
CA ASP A 81 11.15 10.30 1.46
C ASP A 81 11.89 10.88 0.25
N SER A 82 11.18 11.58 -0.62
CA SER A 82 11.76 12.29 -1.75
C SER A 82 12.52 13.56 -1.31
N MET A 83 12.07 14.24 -0.25
CA MET A 83 12.70 15.46 0.24
C MET A 83 13.83 15.21 1.26
N LYS A 84 13.82 14.10 2.02
CA LYS A 84 14.79 13.87 3.10
C LYS A 84 16.23 13.55 2.64
N GLY A 85 16.46 13.26 1.35
CA GLY A 85 17.77 12.81 0.87
C GLY A 85 18.27 13.59 -0.35
N LYS A 86 19.59 13.77 -0.46
CA LYS A 86 20.24 14.40 -1.62
C LYS A 86 20.21 13.45 -2.83
N GLY A 87 19.46 13.78 -3.88
CA GLY A 87 19.47 13.03 -5.14
C GLY A 87 18.53 13.56 -6.22
N THR A 88 18.93 13.47 -7.49
CA THR A 88 18.23 14.07 -8.64
C THR A 88 16.96 13.32 -9.06
N HIS A 89 16.93 11.99 -8.92
CA HIS A 89 15.75 11.17 -9.23
C HIS A 89 14.54 11.48 -8.35
N LYS A 90 14.77 11.98 -7.13
CA LYS A 90 13.72 12.38 -6.19
C LYS A 90 13.02 13.67 -6.61
N LYS A 91 13.68 14.55 -7.37
CA LYS A 91 13.08 15.81 -7.87
C LYS A 91 11.97 15.56 -8.89
N VAL A 92 12.18 14.63 -9.82
CA VAL A 92 11.17 14.26 -10.83
C VAL A 92 9.92 13.70 -10.16
N LEU A 93 10.11 12.92 -9.11
CA LEU A 93 9.03 12.32 -8.35
C LEU A 93 8.21 13.36 -7.57
N ILE A 94 8.87 14.31 -6.90
CA ILE A 94 8.20 15.45 -6.23
C ILE A 94 7.36 16.22 -7.25
N ILE A 95 7.97 16.62 -8.38
CA ILE A 95 7.27 17.36 -9.45
C ILE A 95 6.06 16.57 -9.93
N ARG A 96 6.20 15.27 -10.19
CA ARG A 96 5.10 14.45 -10.69
C ARG A 96 3.95 14.35 -9.69
N ILE A 97 4.23 14.14 -8.40
CA ILE A 97 3.20 14.06 -7.36
C ILE A 97 2.53 15.42 -7.19
N THR A 98 3.30 16.50 -7.02
CA THR A 98 2.76 17.86 -6.82
C THR A 98 1.91 18.32 -8.01
N VAL A 99 2.35 18.08 -9.24
CA VAL A 99 1.60 18.47 -10.45
C VAL A 99 0.38 17.60 -10.67
N SER A 100 0.45 16.28 -10.43
CA SER A 100 -0.70 15.39 -10.68
C SER A 100 -1.80 15.53 -9.64
N HIS A 101 -1.48 16.01 -8.44
CA HIS A 101 -2.40 16.10 -7.32
C HIS A 101 -2.84 17.54 -6.98
N SER A 102 -2.25 18.56 -7.64
CA SER A 102 -2.48 20.00 -7.37
C SER A 102 -3.95 20.35 -7.19
N ASP A 103 -4.80 19.84 -8.09
CA ASP A 103 -6.22 20.18 -8.16
C ASP A 103 -7.13 19.05 -7.66
N VAL A 104 -6.56 17.96 -7.14
CA VAL A 104 -7.31 16.75 -6.76
C VAL A 104 -7.42 16.63 -5.24
N ASP A 105 -6.29 16.47 -4.55
CA ASP A 105 -6.25 16.10 -3.13
C ASP A 105 -5.01 16.65 -2.42
N MET A 106 -4.30 17.64 -2.99
CA MET A 106 -3.11 18.25 -2.37
C MET A 106 -3.37 18.90 -1.00
N LEU A 107 -4.58 19.43 -0.76
CA LEU A 107 -4.93 19.96 0.57
C LEU A 107 -4.99 18.84 1.63
N GLN A 108 -5.46 17.64 1.24
CA GLN A 108 -5.51 16.48 2.12
C GLN A 108 -4.11 15.91 2.35
N ILE A 109 -3.30 15.81 1.28
CA ILE A 109 -1.89 15.38 1.38
C ILE A 109 -1.12 16.29 2.34
N ARG A 110 -1.30 17.61 2.23
CA ARG A 110 -0.65 18.58 3.13
C ARG A 110 -1.12 18.47 4.59
N SER A 111 -2.35 18.01 4.83
CA SER A 111 -2.87 17.83 6.20
C SER A 111 -2.29 16.60 6.89
N GLU A 112 -1.85 15.61 6.11
CA GLU A 112 -1.29 14.33 6.60
C GLU A 112 0.25 14.34 6.63
N PHE A 113 0.87 15.31 5.93
CA PHE A 113 2.31 15.57 5.90
C PHE A 113 2.77 16.28 7.17
#